data_AF-W0RC98-F1
#
_entry.id   AF-W0RC98-F1
#
_cell.length_a   1.000
_cell.length_b   1.000
_cell.length_c   1.000
_cell.angle_alpha   90.00
_cell.angle_beta   90.00
_cell.angle_gamma   90.00
#
_symmetry.space_group_name_H-M   'P 1'
#
loop_
_entity.id
_entity.type
_entity.pdbx_description
1 polymer ?
#
loop_
_entity_poly.entity_id
_entity_poly.type
_entity_poly.pdbx_seq_one_letter_code
_entity_poly.pdbx_strand_id
1 'polypeptide(L)'
;MTKSQHVRRVFTAEFKDEALRLLETRRARGGSVTGVACELGVRPGQLREWAQQADRATSTPVSAVSTSGETLEQEVRRLRREVATLKQEAEFAKKAAAFFARESR
;
A
#
# COMPACT_ATOMS: atom_id res chain seq x y z
N MET A 1 -22.91 -20.59 -31.70
CA MET A 1 -22.04 -20.00 -30.65
C MET A 1 -22.77 -20.04 -29.32
N THR A 2 -22.47 -21.01 -28.46
CA THR A 2 -23.14 -21.18 -27.16
C THR A 2 -22.65 -20.11 -26.19
N LYS A 3 -23.51 -19.13 -25.85
CA LYS A 3 -23.24 -18.15 -24.79
C LYS A 3 -23.23 -18.90 -23.45
N SER A 4 -22.05 -19.12 -22.89
CA SER A 4 -21.90 -19.70 -21.56
C SER A 4 -22.28 -18.63 -20.53
N GLN A 5 -23.46 -18.78 -19.91
CA GLN A 5 -23.90 -17.94 -18.80
C GLN A 5 -22.99 -18.20 -17.59
N HIS A 6 -22.05 -17.28 -17.33
CA HIS A 6 -21.20 -17.36 -16.15
C HIS A 6 -21.94 -16.77 -14.95
N VAL A 7 -22.40 -17.64 -14.05
CA VAL A 7 -22.94 -17.23 -12.75
C VAL A 7 -21.84 -16.52 -11.97
N ARG A 8 -22.04 -15.24 -11.64
CA ARG A 8 -21.10 -14.48 -10.83
C ARG A 8 -21.15 -15.00 -9.40
N ARG A 9 -20.04 -15.54 -8.89
CA ARG A 9 -19.90 -15.86 -7.46
C ARG A 9 -19.96 -14.54 -6.68
N VAL A 10 -20.91 -14.47 -5.74
CA VAL A 10 -21.05 -13.34 -4.81
C VAL A 10 -20.28 -13.72 -3.54
N PHE A 11 -19.41 -12.81 -3.09
CA PHE A 11 -18.66 -12.95 -1.85
C PHE A 11 -19.20 -11.94 -0.85
N THR A 12 -19.33 -12.36 0.42
CA THR A 12 -19.79 -11.49 1.50
C THR A 12 -18.75 -10.41 1.80
N ALA A 13 -19.14 -9.37 2.52
CA ALA A 13 -18.22 -8.29 2.89
C ALA A 13 -17.11 -8.81 3.81
N GLU A 14 -17.47 -9.66 4.77
CA GLU A 14 -16.55 -10.28 5.73
C GLU A 14 -15.50 -11.13 5.03
N PHE A 15 -15.90 -11.89 4.01
CA PHE A 15 -14.96 -12.68 3.22
C PHE A 15 -13.96 -11.80 2.46
N LYS A 16 -14.43 -10.66 1.91
CA LYS A 16 -13.55 -9.73 1.19
C LYS A 16 -12.56 -9.08 2.15
N ASP A 17 -13.01 -8.66 3.32
CA ASP A 17 -12.14 -8.05 4.34
C ASP A 17 -11.07 -9.04 4.81
N GLU A 18 -11.46 -10.28 5.11
CA GLU A 18 -10.49 -11.31 5.51
C GLU A 18 -9.51 -11.66 4.39
N ALA A 19 -9.98 -11.71 3.13
CA ALA A 19 -9.12 -11.91 1.97
C ALA A 19 -8.08 -10.79 1.80
N LEU A 20 -8.48 -9.53 2.04
CA LEU A 20 -7.59 -8.38 2.00
C LEU A 20 -6.60 -8.37 3.18
N ARG A 21 -7.05 -8.73 4.38
CA ARG A 21 -6.20 -8.89 5.56
C ARG A 21 -5.13 -9.96 5.36
N LEU A 22 -5.53 -11.10 4.78
CA LEU A 22 -4.61 -12.18 4.43
C LEU A 22 -3.60 -11.74 3.37
N LEU A 23 -4.07 -10.99 2.36
CA LEU A 23 -3.21 -10.45 1.31
C LEU A 23 -2.13 -9.53 1.89
N GLU A 24 -2.50 -8.62 2.79
CA GLU A 24 -1.57 -7.69 3.43
C GLU A 24 -0.51 -8.44 4.26
N THR A 25 -0.97 -9.39 5.07
CA THR A 25 -0.09 -10.24 5.89
C THR A 25 0.89 -11.06 5.04
N ARG A 26 0.43 -11.55 3.88
CA ARG A 26 1.27 -12.31 2.93
C ARG A 26 2.27 -11.40 2.22
N ARG A 27 1.87 -10.20 1.78
CA ARG A 27 2.77 -9.23 1.14
C ARG A 27 3.94 -8.85 2.03
N ALA A 28 3.70 -8.63 3.33
CA ALA A 28 4.76 -8.37 4.31
C ALA A 28 5.81 -9.49 4.37
N ARG A 29 5.47 -10.72 3.96
CA ARG A 29 6.35 -11.88 3.89
C ARG A 29 6.81 -12.23 2.46
N GLY A 30 6.65 -11.32 1.50
CA GLY A 30 7.01 -11.54 0.10
C GLY A 30 6.01 -12.38 -0.72
N GLY A 31 4.82 -12.62 -0.19
CA GLY A 31 3.75 -13.34 -0.89
C GLY A 31 3.13 -12.52 -2.03
N SER A 32 2.69 -13.21 -3.09
CA SER A 32 2.08 -12.59 -4.26
C SER A 32 0.55 -12.65 -4.22
N VAL A 33 -0.12 -11.70 -4.89
CA VAL A 33 -1.58 -11.68 -5.07
C VAL A 33 -2.08 -13.00 -5.67
N THR A 34 -1.32 -13.57 -6.61
CA THR A 34 -1.66 -14.84 -7.27
C THR A 34 -1.64 -16.01 -6.30
N GLY A 35 -0.66 -16.07 -5.39
CA GLY A 35 -0.58 -17.12 -4.38
C GLY A 35 -1.77 -17.06 -3.42
N VAL A 36 -2.07 -15.86 -2.90
CA VAL A 36 -3.21 -15.65 -1.99
C VAL A 36 -4.54 -15.94 -2.68
N ALA A 37 -4.70 -15.53 -3.95
CA ALA A 37 -5.90 -15.83 -4.71
C ALA A 37 -6.10 -17.33 -4.94
N CYS A 38 -5.00 -18.06 -5.18
CA CYS A 38 -5.02 -19.52 -5.30
C CYS A 38 -5.44 -20.19 -3.99
N GLU A 39 -4.88 -19.75 -2.86
CA GLU A 39 -5.23 -20.23 -1.51
C GLU A 39 -6.71 -20.00 -1.18
N LEU A 40 -7.27 -18.85 -1.58
CA LEU A 40 -8.66 -18.48 -1.34
C LEU A 40 -9.64 -19.03 -2.39
N GLY A 41 -9.16 -19.68 -3.46
CA GLY A 41 -10.00 -20.15 -4.57
C GLY A 41 -10.72 -19.03 -5.31
N VAL A 42 -10.12 -17.84 -5.37
CA VAL A 42 -10.63 -16.65 -6.07
C VAL A 42 -9.75 -16.30 -7.27
N ARG A 43 -10.30 -15.53 -8.21
CA ARG A 43 -9.50 -15.07 -9.36
C ARG A 43 -8.51 -14.00 -8.90
N PRO A 44 -7.23 -14.04 -9.33
CA PRO A 44 -6.26 -13.01 -8.95
C PRO A 44 -6.68 -11.59 -9.34
N GLY A 45 -7.36 -11.43 -10.48
CA GLY A 45 -7.92 -10.13 -10.90
C GLY A 45 -9.00 -9.62 -9.94
N GLN A 46 -9.86 -10.50 -9.44
CA GLN A 46 -10.93 -10.15 -8.50
C GLN A 46 -10.37 -9.72 -7.13
N LEU A 47 -9.34 -10.42 -6.64
CA LEU A 47 -8.65 -10.04 -5.41
C LEU A 47 -7.93 -8.68 -5.56
N ARG A 48 -7.37 -8.40 -6.74
CA ARG A 48 -6.77 -7.09 -7.06
C ARG A 48 -7.80 -5.97 -7.09
N GLU A 49 -8.98 -6.21 -7.68
CA GLU A 49 -10.08 -5.25 -7.69
C GLU A 49 -10.54 -4.90 -6.28
N TRP A 50 -10.68 -5.90 -5.39
CA TRP A 50 -11.04 -5.65 -3.99
C TRP A 50 -10.00 -4.79 -3.27
N ALA A 51 -8.71 -5.05 -3.50
CA ALA A 51 -7.63 -4.26 -2.90
C ALA A 51 -7.68 -2.79 -3.37
N GLN A 52 -7.87 -2.57 -4.67
CA GLN A 52 -8.03 -1.22 -5.21
C GLN A 52 -9.28 -0.50 -4.68
N GLN A 53 -10.38 -1.23 -4.49
CA GLN A 53 -11.61 -0.68 -3.93
C GLN A 53 -11.41 -0.25 -2.47
N ALA A 54 -10.70 -1.06 -1.68
CA ALA A 54 -10.39 -0.76 -0.29
C ALA A 54 -9.43 0.44 -0.15
N ASP A 55 -8.42 0.52 -1.01
CA ASP A 55 -7.50 1.68 -1.06
C ASP A 55 -8.27 2.98 -1.39
N ARG A 56 -9.20 2.93 -2.35
CA ARG A 56 -10.06 4.06 -2.72
C ARG A 56 -11.02 4.47 -1.60
N ALA A 57 -11.55 3.50 -0.84
CA ALA A 57 -12.45 3.78 0.27
C ALA A 57 -11.71 4.42 1.47
N THR A 58 -10.43 4.08 1.64
CA THR A 58 -9.57 4.61 2.70
C THR A 58 -8.97 5.97 2.32
N SER A 59 -8.80 6.23 1.02
CA SER A 59 -8.30 7.49 0.50
C SER A 59 -9.44 8.52 0.38
N THR A 60 -9.56 9.42 1.36
CA THR A 60 -10.22 10.72 1.12
C THR A 60 -9.58 11.39 -0.12
N PRO A 61 -10.33 12.20 -0.90
CA PRO A 61 -9.95 12.61 -2.27
C PRO A 61 -8.70 13.49 -2.39
N VAL A 62 -7.93 13.68 -1.31
CA VAL A 62 -6.72 14.51 -1.26
C VAL A 62 -5.44 13.66 -1.33
N SER A 63 -5.52 12.33 -1.25
CA SER A 63 -4.34 11.44 -1.25
C SER A 63 -4.40 10.36 -2.33
N ALA A 64 -4.93 10.70 -3.51
CA ALA A 64 -4.96 9.82 -4.68
C ALA A 64 -3.60 9.68 -5.40
N VAL A 65 -2.49 9.67 -4.66
CA VAL A 65 -1.16 9.46 -5.20
C VAL A 65 -0.46 8.41 -4.34
N SER A 66 -0.24 7.24 -4.94
CA SER A 66 0.73 6.20 -4.52
C SER A 66 0.24 5.04 -3.65
N THR A 67 -0.71 4.25 -4.17
CA THR A 67 -0.70 2.79 -3.91
C THR A 67 -1.22 2.06 -5.14
N SER A 68 -0.44 2.08 -6.21
CA SER A 68 -0.65 1.17 -7.33
C SER A 68 0.67 0.81 -7.96
N GLY A 69 1.13 -0.41 -7.69
CA GLY A 69 2.16 -1.07 -8.48
C GLY A 69 3.62 -0.71 -8.15
N GLU A 70 3.90 -0.12 -6.98
CA GLU A 70 5.29 0.09 -6.57
C GLU A 70 5.89 -1.26 -6.12
N THR A 71 6.90 -1.73 -6.85
CA THR A 71 7.69 -2.91 -6.45
C THR A 71 8.43 -2.63 -5.13
N LEU A 72 8.78 -3.67 -4.38
CA LEU A 72 9.51 -3.54 -3.11
C LEU A 72 10.79 -2.67 -3.26
N GLU A 73 11.44 -2.77 -4.43
CA GLU A 73 12.63 -2.00 -4.78
C GLU A 73 12.35 -0.50 -4.96
N GLN A 74 11.21 -0.16 -5.56
CA GLN A 74 10.79 1.22 -5.75
C GLN A 74 10.38 1.85 -4.41
N GLU A 75 9.67 1.11 -3.56
CA GLU A 75 9.33 1.53 -2.19
C GLU A 75 10.60 1.77 -1.36
N VAL A 76 11.56 0.84 -1.39
CA VAL A 76 12.86 1.01 -0.71
C VAL A 76 13.60 2.24 -1.24
N ARG A 77 13.53 2.51 -2.55
CA ARG A 77 14.16 3.69 -3.14
C ARG A 77 13.48 4.99 -2.71
N ARG A 78 12.15 5.00 -2.64
CA ARG A 78 11.37 6.15 -2.16
C ARG A 78 11.67 6.42 -0.69
N LEU A 79 11.57 5.40 0.16
CA LEU A 79 11.86 5.49 1.59
C LEU A 79 13.29 5.94 1.85
N ARG A 80 14.28 5.46 1.08
CA ARG A 80 15.68 5.93 1.21
C ARG A 80 15.83 7.41 0.88
N ARG A 81 15.12 7.91 -0.14
CA ARG A 81 15.14 9.34 -0.49
C ARG A 81 14.48 10.17 0.60
N GLU A 82 13.35 9.70 1.11
CA GLU A 82 12.61 10.39 2.17
C GLU A 82 13.42 10.45 3.47
N VAL A 83 14.06 9.34 3.88
CA VAL A 83 14.99 9.32 5.02
C VAL A 83 16.18 10.27 4.82
N ALA A 84 16.70 10.38 3.59
CA ALA A 84 17.79 11.31 3.30
C ALA A 84 17.34 12.77 3.45
N THR A 85 16.17 13.13 2.92
CA THR A 85 15.58 14.46 3.06
C THR A 85 15.33 14.80 4.53
N LEU A 86 14.68 13.91 5.28
CA LEU A 86 14.38 14.12 6.70
C LEU A 86 15.64 14.30 7.54
N LYS A 87 16.71 13.55 7.25
CA LYS A 87 18.01 13.73 7.92
C LYS A 87 18.62 15.10 7.63
N GLN A 88 18.51 15.57 6.40
CA GLN A 88 19.01 16.90 6.02
C GLN A 88 18.23 18.02 6.73
N GLU A 89 16.91 17.90 6.80
CA GLU A 89 16.05 18.83 7.52
C GLU A 89 16.33 18.83 9.03
N ALA A 90 16.54 17.65 9.62
CA ALA A 90 16.92 17.52 11.02
C ALA A 90 18.27 18.18 11.32
N GLU A 91 19.26 18.00 10.45
CA GLU A 91 20.58 18.64 10.58
C GLU A 91 20.48 20.17 10.43
N PHE A 92 19.66 20.66 9.51
CA PHE A 92 19.40 22.08 9.37
C PHE A 92 18.72 22.66 10.63
N ALA A 93 17.68 22.01 11.13
CA ALA A 93 16.98 22.43 12.34
C ALA A 93 17.91 22.44 13.56
N LYS A 94 18.79 21.43 13.68
CA LYS A 94 19.80 21.37 14.76
C LYS A 94 20.80 22.52 14.67
N LYS A 95 21.26 22.87 13.47
CA LYS A 95 22.15 24.03 13.25
C LYS A 95 21.45 25.34 13.57
N ALA A 96 20.20 25.50 13.16
CA ALA A 96 19.38 26.66 13.48
C ALA A 96 19.18 26.80 15.01
N ALA A 97 18.82 25.71 15.69
CA ALA A 97 18.68 25.70 17.15
C ALA A 97 19.99 26.07 17.86
N ALA A 98 21.13 25.54 17.39
CA ALA A 98 22.45 25.89 17.93
C ALA A 98 22.85 27.35 17.67
N PHE A 99 22.43 27.92 16.54
CA PHE A 99 22.62 29.34 16.24
C PHE A 99 21.78 30.21 17.19
N PHE A 100 20.48 29.94 17.30
CA PHE A 100 19.60 30.70 18.18
C PHE A 100 19.99 30.60 19.67
N ALA A 101 20.43 29.43 20.13
CA ALA A 101 20.90 29.26 21.51
C ALA A 101 22.21 30.01 21.83
N ARG A 102 23.00 30.37 20.80
CA ARG A 102 24.20 31.21 20.97
C ARG A 102 23.85 32.70 20.99
N GLU A 103 22.84 33.12 20.24
CA GLU A 103 22.36 34.51 20.17
C GLU A 103 21.54 34.91 21.41
N SER A 104 20.95 33.96 22.12
CA SER A 104 20.16 34.21 23.33
C SER A 104 21.00 34.29 24.63
N ARG A 105 22.32 34.42 24.53
CA ARG A 105 23.24 34.60 25.66
C ARG A 105 23.67 36.06 25.77
#